data_AF-A0A835HC71-F1
#
_entry.id   AF-A0A835HC71-F1
#
_cell.length_a   1.000
_cell.length_b   1.000
_cell.length_c   1.000
_cell.angle_alpha   90.00
_cell.angle_beta   90.00
_cell.angle_gamma   90.00
#
_symmetry.space_group_name_H-M   'P 1'
#
loop_
_entity.id
_entity.type
_entity.pdbx_description
1 polymer ?
#
loop_
_entity_poly.entity_id
_entity_poly.type
_entity_poly.pdbx_seq_one_letter_code
_entity_poly.pdbx_strand_id
1 'polypeptide(L)'
;MRKGILVSAGAGNEGPDLKTLRNDAPWILTSGASTIDPRIISNVELGNDMALEASSCSISEAAYDSNAPSVASFSSRDPSTIMLLILKPDISAPGVDILAAWPPKGLISRVPGDQTLS
;
A
#
# COMPACT_ATOMS: atom_id res chain seq x y z
N MET A 1 16.33 17.25 -12.17
CA MET A 1 15.75 18.45 -11.50
C MET A 1 16.40 19.72 -11.99
N ARG A 2 15.81 20.41 -12.99
CA ARG A 2 16.41 21.64 -13.58
C ARG A 2 15.76 22.93 -13.11
N LYS A 3 14.57 22.85 -12.50
CA LYS A 3 13.78 24.00 -12.04
C LYS A 3 13.52 24.00 -10.53
N GLY A 4 14.24 23.18 -9.76
CA GLY A 4 14.05 23.08 -8.30
C GLY A 4 12.73 22.42 -7.86
N ILE A 5 12.00 21.78 -8.77
CA ILE A 5 10.75 21.07 -8.44
C ILE A 5 11.08 19.60 -8.16
N LEU A 6 10.76 19.13 -6.96
CA LEU A 6 10.84 17.73 -6.57
C LEU A 6 9.63 16.96 -7.11
N VAL A 7 9.85 15.74 -7.58
CA VAL A 7 8.80 14.81 -8.00
C VAL A 7 8.84 13.60 -7.09
N SER A 8 7.69 13.24 -6.51
CA SER A 8 7.53 12.01 -5.73
C SER A 8 6.63 11.03 -6.49
N ALA A 9 6.96 9.73 -6.43
CA ALA A 9 6.18 8.66 -7.03
C ALA A 9 6.27 7.37 -6.20
N GLY A 10 5.24 6.52 -6.27
CA GLY A 10 5.27 5.20 -5.61
C GLY A 10 6.22 4.22 -6.33
N ALA A 11 6.80 3.27 -5.61
CA ALA A 11 7.72 2.28 -6.18
C ALA A 11 7.06 1.36 -7.22
N GLY A 12 5.79 1.02 -6.99
CA GLY A 12 5.04 0.00 -7.72
C GLY A 12 4.42 -1.02 -6.75
N ASN A 13 3.51 -1.83 -7.27
CA ASN A 13 2.75 -2.84 -6.52
C ASN A 13 3.01 -4.25 -7.07
N GLU A 14 4.17 -4.48 -7.67
CA GLU A 14 4.56 -5.72 -8.34
C GLU A 14 5.57 -6.56 -7.54
N GLY A 15 5.85 -6.20 -6.29
CA GLY A 15 6.64 -7.02 -5.37
C GLY A 15 5.97 -8.37 -5.04
N PRO A 16 6.64 -9.27 -4.30
CA PRO A 16 7.86 -9.04 -3.53
C PRO A 16 9.15 -9.32 -4.30
N ASP A 17 9.05 -9.83 -5.54
CA ASP A 17 10.22 -10.21 -6.33
C ASP A 17 11.10 -9.00 -6.65
N LEU A 18 12.39 -9.26 -6.77
CA LEU A 18 13.39 -8.25 -7.15
C LEU A 18 13.13 -7.74 -8.58
N LYS A 19 13.56 -6.51 -8.87
CA LYS A 19 13.44 -5.83 -10.18
C LYS A 19 12.00 -5.53 -10.61
N THR A 20 11.16 -5.17 -9.65
CA THR A 20 9.73 -4.89 -9.88
C THR A 20 9.39 -3.40 -9.82
N LEU A 21 10.38 -2.52 -9.64
CA LEU A 21 10.14 -1.07 -9.59
C LEU A 21 9.79 -0.48 -10.95
N ARG A 22 8.96 0.58 -10.92
CA ARG A 22 8.59 1.38 -12.10
C ARG A 22 9.22 2.77 -12.14
N ASN A 23 9.54 3.37 -10.99
CA ASN A 23 9.98 4.76 -10.88
C ASN A 23 11.47 4.85 -10.49
N ASP A 24 12.31 4.39 -11.41
CA ASP A 24 13.76 4.15 -11.21
C ASP A 24 14.65 5.37 -11.46
N ALA A 25 14.06 6.50 -11.84
CA ALA A 25 14.85 7.67 -12.20
C ALA A 25 15.56 8.26 -10.95
N PRO A 26 16.87 8.60 -11.03
CA PRO A 26 17.63 9.14 -9.89
C PRO A 26 17.09 10.47 -9.32
N TRP A 27 16.31 11.20 -10.11
CA TRP A 27 15.74 12.50 -9.75
C TRP A 27 14.27 12.44 -9.31
N ILE A 28 13.71 11.24 -9.15
CA ILE A 28 12.38 11.02 -8.55
C ILE A 28 12.60 10.51 -7.13
N LEU A 29 11.85 11.04 -6.16
CA LEU A 29 11.75 10.47 -4.82
C LEU A 29 10.73 9.32 -4.85
N THR A 30 11.22 8.10 -4.76
CA THR A 30 10.44 6.88 -4.90
C THR A 30 10.11 6.30 -3.52
N SER A 31 8.83 6.13 -3.21
CA SER A 31 8.37 5.58 -1.93
C SER A 31 7.80 4.16 -2.05
N GLY A 32 8.29 3.24 -1.21
CA GLY A 32 7.67 1.94 -0.98
C GLY A 32 6.48 2.02 -0.01
N ALA A 33 5.61 1.02 -0.03
CA ALA A 33 4.46 0.93 0.86
C ALA A 33 4.79 0.06 2.09
N SER A 34 4.49 0.55 3.29
CA SER A 34 4.57 -0.19 4.55
C SER A 34 3.29 -0.12 5.36
N THR A 35 3.14 -1.07 6.28
CA THR A 35 2.09 -1.09 7.30
C THR A 35 2.32 0.01 8.34
N ILE A 36 1.27 0.33 9.08
CA ILE A 36 1.27 1.23 10.23
C ILE A 36 0.60 0.54 11.42
N ASP A 37 0.97 1.00 12.60
CA ASP A 37 0.20 0.80 13.81
C ASP A 37 -0.80 1.97 14.01
N PRO A 38 -2.05 1.70 14.42
CA PRO A 38 -2.68 0.39 14.64
C PRO A 38 -3.14 -0.30 13.33
N ARG A 39 -3.26 -1.62 13.37
CA ARG A 39 -3.79 -2.45 12.28
C ARG A 39 -5.31 -2.59 12.40
N ILE A 40 -6.02 -2.48 11.28
CA ILE A 40 -7.45 -2.74 11.21
C ILE A 40 -7.70 -4.25 11.17
N ILE A 41 -8.55 -4.74 12.06
CA ILE A 41 -8.93 -6.15 12.14
C ILE A 41 -10.45 -6.32 12.07
N SER A 42 -10.86 -7.54 11.72
CA SER A 42 -12.24 -8.00 11.76
C SER A 42 -12.35 -9.30 12.53
N ASN A 43 -13.23 -9.37 13.53
CA ASN A 43 -13.45 -10.60 14.30
C ASN A 43 -14.51 -11.46 13.62
N VAL A 44 -14.25 -12.76 13.53
CA VAL A 44 -15.18 -13.77 13.01
C VAL A 44 -15.55 -14.71 14.15
N GLU A 45 -16.82 -14.69 14.56
CA GLU A 45 -17.37 -15.61 15.55
C GLU A 45 -17.91 -16.86 14.86
N LEU A 46 -17.45 -18.02 15.31
CA LEU A 46 -17.91 -19.33 14.87
C LEU A 46 -19.09 -19.79 15.73
N GLY A 47 -19.94 -20.69 15.21
CA GLY A 47 -21.12 -21.21 15.93
C GLY A 47 -20.82 -22.06 17.17
N ASN A 48 -19.55 -22.18 17.56
CA ASN A 48 -19.06 -22.79 18.80
C ASN A 48 -18.45 -21.75 19.76
N ASP A 49 -18.87 -20.48 19.65
CA ASP A 49 -18.44 -19.33 20.47
C ASP A 49 -16.94 -18.98 20.37
N MET A 50 -16.24 -19.52 19.37
CA MET A 50 -14.84 -19.20 19.11
C MET A 50 -14.75 -17.94 18.23
N ALA A 51 -13.98 -16.95 18.68
CA ALA A 51 -13.65 -15.76 17.89
C ALA A 51 -12.28 -15.91 17.22
N LEU A 52 -12.20 -15.58 15.93
CA LEU A 52 -10.97 -15.55 15.13
C LEU A 52 -10.73 -14.15 14.58
N GLU A 53 -9.51 -13.64 14.75
CA GLU A 53 -9.09 -12.41 14.07
C GLU A 53 -8.83 -12.69 12.59
N ALA A 54 -9.53 -11.98 11.72
CA ALA A 54 -9.39 -12.06 10.28
C ALA A 54 -8.89 -10.73 9.70
N SER A 55 -8.21 -10.83 8.54
CA SER A 55 -7.88 -9.67 7.72
C SER A 55 -9.05 -9.41 6.77
N SER A 56 -9.76 -8.29 6.91
CA SER A 56 -10.79 -7.87 5.97
C SER A 56 -10.88 -6.36 5.86
N CYS A 57 -11.60 -5.85 4.86
CA CYS A 57 -11.87 -4.41 4.73
C CYS A 57 -13.01 -3.92 5.63
N SER A 58 -13.59 -4.79 6.47
CA SER A 58 -14.57 -4.37 7.46
C SER A 58 -13.83 -3.88 8.70
N ILE A 59 -14.09 -2.63 9.08
CA ILE A 59 -13.51 -2.05 10.29
C ILE A 59 -14.34 -2.53 11.48
N SER A 60 -13.85 -3.49 12.26
CA SER A 60 -14.45 -3.81 13.56
C SER A 60 -13.67 -3.18 14.71
N GLU A 61 -12.33 -3.26 14.64
CA GLU A 61 -11.44 -2.76 15.69
C GLU A 61 -10.08 -2.37 15.11
N ALA A 62 -9.36 -1.51 15.83
CA ALA A 62 -7.97 -1.17 15.56
C ALA A 62 -7.08 -1.79 16.65
N ALA A 63 -6.24 -2.74 16.26
CA ALA A 63 -5.36 -3.49 17.16
C ALA A 63 -3.91 -3.03 17.04
N TYR A 64 -3.15 -3.14 18.14
CA TYR A 64 -1.71 -2.87 18.14
C TYR A 64 -0.96 -3.92 17.31
N ASP A 65 -0.10 -3.50 16.40
CA ASP A 65 0.75 -4.39 15.60
C ASP A 65 2.22 -4.20 15.97
N SER A 66 2.79 -5.16 16.68
CA SER A 66 4.20 -5.13 17.07
C SER A 66 5.17 -5.29 15.89
N ASN A 67 4.68 -5.72 14.72
CA ASN A 67 5.49 -5.88 13.52
C ASN A 67 5.47 -4.65 12.62
N ALA A 68 4.66 -3.63 12.94
CA ALA A 68 4.65 -2.37 12.21
C ALA A 68 5.86 -1.48 12.59
N PRO A 69 6.43 -0.71 11.65
CA PRO A 69 6.14 -0.73 10.22
C PRO A 69 6.84 -1.89 9.51
N SER A 70 6.08 -2.64 8.69
CA SER A 70 6.61 -3.70 7.83
C SER A 70 6.34 -3.37 6.36
N VAL A 71 7.33 -3.57 5.49
CA VAL A 71 7.17 -3.27 4.05
C VAL A 71 6.20 -4.26 3.43
N ALA A 72 5.12 -3.76 2.84
CA ALA A 72 4.05 -4.55 2.25
C ALA A 72 4.60 -5.53 1.20
N SER A 73 4.07 -6.75 1.16
CA SER A 73 4.52 -7.80 0.24
C SER A 73 4.46 -7.34 -1.22
N PHE A 74 3.41 -6.62 -1.60
CA PHE A 74 3.23 -6.08 -2.95
C PHE A 74 4.15 -4.89 -3.28
N SER A 75 4.76 -4.21 -2.29
CA SER A 75 5.63 -3.07 -2.57
C SER A 75 6.81 -3.52 -3.44
N SER A 76 6.98 -2.92 -4.61
CA SER A 76 8.05 -3.27 -5.55
C SER A 76 9.46 -3.17 -4.94
N ARG A 77 10.36 -4.06 -5.38
CA ARG A 77 11.72 -4.23 -4.83
C ARG A 77 12.81 -4.06 -5.88
N ASP A 78 13.95 -3.53 -5.40
CA ASP A 78 15.21 -3.41 -6.14
C ASP A 78 15.67 -4.78 -6.69
N PRO A 79 16.67 -4.90 -7.59
CA PRO A 79 17.43 -3.89 -8.32
C PRO A 79 16.63 -3.05 -9.32
N SER A 80 16.92 -1.76 -9.42
CA SER A 80 16.50 -0.94 -10.57
C SER A 80 16.89 -1.60 -11.90
N THR A 81 15.96 -1.62 -12.86
CA THR A 81 16.24 -2.17 -14.20
C THR A 81 17.10 -1.21 -15.04
N ILE A 82 17.06 0.09 -14.72
CA ILE A 82 17.76 1.14 -15.47
C ILE A 82 19.15 1.41 -14.88
N MET A 83 19.29 1.39 -13.55
CA MET A 83 20.57 1.73 -12.93
C MET A 83 20.82 0.97 -11.63
N LEU A 84 21.50 -0.18 -11.74
CA LEU A 84 21.84 -1.08 -10.62
C LEU A 84 22.72 -0.44 -9.52
N LEU A 85 23.30 0.73 -9.76
CA LEU A 85 24.20 1.43 -8.83
C LEU A 85 23.49 2.42 -7.90
N ILE A 86 22.19 2.65 -8.09
CA ILE A 86 21.37 3.45 -7.17
C ILE A 86 20.31 2.54 -6.55
N LEU A 87 20.33 2.45 -5.22
CA LEU A 87 19.36 1.70 -4.45
C LEU A 87 18.00 2.42 -4.49
N LYS A 88 16.94 1.68 -4.81
CA LYS A 88 15.55 2.13 -4.76
C LYS A 88 14.66 1.08 -4.07
N PRO A 89 13.48 1.42 -3.51
CA PRO A 89 12.95 2.77 -3.32
C PRO A 89 13.77 3.60 -2.34
N ASP A 90 13.65 4.92 -2.38
CA ASP A 90 14.46 5.81 -1.54
C ASP A 90 13.98 5.79 -0.07
N ILE A 91 12.66 5.66 0.14
CA ILE A 91 12.03 5.66 1.46
C ILE A 91 10.87 4.64 1.50
N SER A 92 10.46 4.23 2.71
CA SER A 92 9.17 3.56 2.94
C SER A 92 8.20 4.53 3.60
N ALA A 93 6.92 4.43 3.26
CA ALA A 93 5.86 5.25 3.84
C ALA A 93 4.59 4.41 4.09
N PRO A 94 3.72 4.85 5.02
CA PRO A 94 2.38 4.27 5.20
C PRO A 94 1.63 4.16 3.87
N GLY A 95 1.26 2.93 3.48
CA GLY A 95 0.59 2.66 2.21
C GLY A 95 -0.34 1.44 2.24
N VAL A 96 -0.57 0.85 3.42
CA VAL A 96 -1.48 -0.27 3.64
C VAL A 96 -2.63 0.20 4.53
N ASP A 97 -3.86 -0.09 4.12
CA ASP A 97 -5.10 0.19 4.88
C ASP A 97 -5.25 1.66 5.34
N ILE A 98 -4.94 2.60 4.44
CA ILE A 98 -5.02 4.04 4.72
C ILE A 98 -6.41 4.58 4.46
N LEU A 99 -7.03 5.19 5.47
CA LEU A 99 -8.29 5.92 5.34
C LEU A 99 -8.05 7.25 4.62
N ALA A 100 -8.82 7.50 3.55
CA ALA A 100 -8.78 8.72 2.77
C ALA A 100 -10.19 9.14 2.35
N ALA A 101 -10.32 10.39 1.89
CA ALA A 101 -11.59 10.88 1.35
C ALA A 101 -11.98 10.10 0.08
N TRP A 102 -13.25 9.72 -0.02
CA TRP A 102 -13.82 9.07 -1.20
C TRP A 102 -15.01 9.88 -1.74
N PRO A 103 -15.13 10.08 -3.07
CA PRO A 103 -16.25 10.80 -3.63
C PRO A 103 -17.57 10.03 -3.39
N PRO A 104 -18.65 10.68 -2.93
CA PRO A 104 -19.93 10.02 -2.65
C PRO A 104 -20.52 9.29 -3.88
N LYS A 105 -20.26 9.80 -5.08
CA LYS A 105 -20.67 9.21 -6.36
C LYS A 105 -19.48 8.70 -7.18
N GLY A 106 -18.47 8.15 -6.51
CA GLY A 106 -17.38 7.45 -7.16
C GLY A 106 -17.82 6.10 -7.74
N LEU A 107 -17.21 5.69 -8.85
CA LEU A 107 -17.27 4.30 -9.30
C LEU A 107 -16.54 3.44 -8.26
N ILE A 108 -17.21 2.43 -7.71
CA ILE A 108 -16.63 1.52 -6.71
C ILE A 108 -15.60 0.61 -7.38
N SER A 109 -15.91 0.14 -8.59
CA SER A 109 -14.98 -0.56 -9.46
C SER A 109 -14.92 0.08 -10.84
N ARG A 110 -13.77 -0.07 -11.50
CA ARG A 110 -13.57 0.40 -12.89
C ARG A 110 -14.21 -0.53 -13.92
N VAL A 111 -15.15 -1.38 -13.48
CA VAL A 111 -15.85 -2.35 -14.32
C VAL A 111 -17.04 -1.66 -15.00
N PRO A 112 -17.15 -1.74 -16.34
CA PRO A 112 -18.33 -1.24 -17.03
C PRO A 112 -19.61 -1.90 -16.48
N GLY A 113 -20.55 -1.09 -15.99
CA GLY A 113 -21.83 -1.56 -15.44
C GLY A 113 -21.93 -1.52 -13.92
N ASP A 114 -20.84 -1.18 -13.22
CA ASP A 114 -20.89 -0.97 -11.77
C ASP A 114 -21.65 0.32 -11.43
N GLN A 115 -22.68 0.22 -10.59
CA GLN A 115 -23.56 1.34 -10.27
C GLN A 115 -22.93 2.17 -9.15
N THR A 116 -22.83 3.49 -9.36
CA THR A 116 -22.50 4.43 -8.28
C THR A 116 -23.60 4.34 -7.21
N LEU A 117 -23.22 4.26 -5.92
CA LEU A 117 -24.18 4.34 -4.82
C LEU A 117 -24.98 5.65 -4.97
N SER A 118 -26.29 5.52 -5.18
CA SER A 118 -27.23 6.63 -5.46
C SER A 118 -27.76 7.26 -4.18
#